data_AF-A0A7X7RTL4-F1
#
_entry.id   AF-A0A7X7RTL4-F1
#
_cell.length_a   1.000
_cell.length_b   1.000
_cell.length_c   1.000
_cell.angle_alpha   90.00
_cell.angle_beta   90.00
_cell.angle_gamma   90.00
#
_symmetry.space_group_name_H-M   'P 1'
#
loop_
_entity.id
_entity.type
_entity.pdbx_description
1 polymer ?
#
loop_
_entity_poly.entity_id
_entity_poly.type
_entity_poly.pdbx_seq_one_letter_code
_entity_poly.pdbx_strand_id
1 'polypeptide(L)'
;MSFPELNYFDRIKGRIVAISQAKTLKVASATTKELSGRGAPEVMLTCGGNTKLRQFVLVISLLHPVSDAQLERLKSSGLDAIAFDLRSLLSRKKRELGKHFDRANVLAGFQEISFIADVLRDESGSCFEWLINAKRDDIDQINREDLTIWLIEEERRRDAEEKERERKRAQFEAVRAEERARRLQEEEKVRVEEERRLREQAERDAIRMRELVNQQQAQARDSFGRRWIKCEICGEVKLENEFQSYGGIDRINLGCCYECLRKSRVCGIQSSNQ
;
A
#
# COMPACT_ATOMS: atom_id res chain seq x y z
N MET A 1 -4.26 23.69 -48.62
CA MET A 1 -4.13 22.39 -47.93
C MET A 1 -4.82 22.47 -46.60
N SER A 2 -5.93 21.76 -46.42
CA SER A 2 -6.60 21.63 -45.12
C SER A 2 -5.92 20.50 -44.33
N PHE A 3 -5.22 20.84 -43.27
CA PHE A 3 -4.61 19.87 -42.36
C PHE A 3 -5.67 19.34 -41.39
N PRO A 4 -5.71 18.02 -41.13
CA PRO A 4 -6.67 17.44 -40.21
C PRO A 4 -6.43 17.91 -38.78
N GLU A 5 -7.48 17.84 -37.95
CA GLU A 5 -7.39 18.13 -36.52
C GLU A 5 -6.31 17.26 -35.86
N LEU A 6 -5.52 17.88 -34.99
CA LEU A 6 -4.48 17.19 -34.24
C LEU A 6 -5.00 16.91 -32.84
N ASN A 7 -5.00 15.63 -32.46
CA ASN A 7 -5.51 15.14 -31.18
C ASN A 7 -4.45 14.29 -30.47
N TYR A 8 -4.49 14.26 -29.14
CA TYR A 8 -3.69 13.34 -28.31
C TYR A 8 -4.56 12.65 -27.26
N PHE A 9 -4.07 11.57 -26.64
CA PHE A 9 -4.80 10.83 -25.61
C PHE A 9 -4.24 11.14 -24.22
N ASP A 10 -4.96 11.93 -23.43
CA ASP A 10 -4.62 12.25 -22.03
C ASP A 10 -4.73 10.97 -21.18
N ARG A 11 -3.59 10.46 -20.71
CA ARG A 11 -3.52 9.17 -20.01
C ARG A 11 -4.01 9.26 -18.57
N ILE A 12 -3.94 10.44 -17.97
CA ILE A 12 -4.41 10.70 -16.60
C ILE A 12 -5.93 10.79 -16.61
N LYS A 13 -6.51 11.50 -17.59
CA LYS A 13 -7.97 11.69 -17.71
C LYS A 13 -8.68 10.61 -18.52
N GLY A 14 -7.92 9.76 -19.22
CA GLY A 14 -8.46 8.66 -20.04
C GLY A 14 -9.31 9.12 -21.22
N ARG A 15 -8.97 10.27 -21.85
CA ARG A 15 -9.79 10.85 -22.93
C ARG A 15 -8.94 11.50 -24.03
N ILE A 16 -9.51 11.62 -25.23
CA ILE A 16 -8.90 12.33 -26.34
C ILE A 16 -9.07 13.84 -26.15
N VAL A 17 -8.00 14.60 -26.37
CA VAL A 17 -7.96 16.07 -26.24
C VAL A 17 -7.39 16.67 -27.52
N ALA A 18 -8.05 17.72 -28.02
CA ALA A 18 -7.61 18.44 -29.21
C ALA A 18 -6.39 19.34 -28.92
N ILE A 19 -5.32 19.15 -29.69
CA ILE A 19 -4.10 19.96 -29.68
C ILE A 19 -4.26 21.18 -30.58
N SER A 20 -4.90 21.00 -31.75
CA SER A 20 -5.19 22.07 -32.69
C SER A 20 -6.30 21.68 -33.65
N GLN A 21 -7.20 22.62 -33.89
CA GLN A 21 -8.22 22.51 -34.93
C GLN A 21 -7.60 22.37 -36.32
N ALA A 22 -8.38 21.81 -37.26
CA ALA A 22 -8.01 21.74 -38.66
C ALA A 22 -7.63 23.13 -39.21
N LYS A 23 -6.58 23.21 -40.03
CA LYS A 23 -6.07 24.48 -40.54
C LYS A 23 -5.73 24.42 -42.02
N THR A 24 -6.15 25.43 -42.77
CA THR A 24 -5.79 25.56 -44.19
C THR A 24 -4.50 26.35 -44.36
N LEU A 25 -3.45 25.74 -44.90
CA LEU A 25 -2.21 26.42 -45.32
C LEU A 25 -2.11 26.53 -46.84
N LYS A 26 -1.46 27.59 -47.31
CA LYS A 26 -1.12 27.75 -48.73
C LYS A 26 0.13 26.94 -49.04
N VAL A 27 0.10 26.15 -50.10
CA VAL A 27 1.29 25.45 -50.58
C VAL A 27 2.17 26.48 -51.28
N ALA A 28 3.39 26.69 -50.79
CA ALA A 28 4.35 27.62 -51.36
C ALA A 28 5.20 26.94 -52.44
N SER A 29 5.59 25.68 -52.21
CA SER A 29 6.26 24.84 -53.20
C SER A 29 6.03 23.35 -52.91
N ALA A 30 6.16 22.51 -53.92
CA ALA A 30 6.25 21.06 -53.78
C ALA A 30 7.49 20.58 -54.54
N THR A 31 8.30 19.74 -53.90
CA THR A 31 9.47 19.12 -54.52
C THR A 31 9.44 17.62 -54.27
N THR A 32 9.65 16.85 -55.33
CA THR A 32 9.81 15.40 -55.19
C THR A 32 11.18 15.13 -54.59
N LYS A 33 11.23 14.37 -53.50
CA LYS A 33 12.49 13.95 -52.88
C LYS A 33 12.59 12.44 -52.99
N GLU A 34 13.64 11.94 -53.64
CA GLU A 34 13.93 10.51 -53.64
C GLU A 34 14.51 10.11 -52.28
N LEU A 35 13.63 9.83 -51.32
CA LEU A 35 13.99 9.23 -50.04
C LEU A 35 13.97 7.68 -50.15
N SER A 36 14.64 7.15 -51.16
CA SER A 36 14.96 5.73 -51.41
C SER A 36 13.87 4.65 -51.22
N GLY A 37 13.67 3.87 -52.29
CA GLY A 37 13.00 2.57 -52.28
C GLY A 37 11.82 2.50 -53.23
N ARG A 38 11.87 1.59 -54.21
CA ARG A 38 10.88 1.40 -55.28
C ARG A 38 9.44 1.37 -54.71
N GLY A 39 8.59 2.33 -55.07
CA GLY A 39 7.16 2.17 -54.83
C GLY A 39 6.27 3.41 -54.89
N ALA A 40 6.71 4.57 -54.41
CA ALA A 40 5.92 5.81 -54.47
C ALA A 40 6.82 7.04 -54.28
N PRO A 41 6.62 8.14 -55.03
CA PRO A 41 7.36 9.38 -54.81
C PRO A 41 6.93 9.99 -53.47
N GLU A 42 7.88 10.19 -52.57
CA GLU A 42 7.67 11.05 -51.40
C GLU A 42 7.77 12.52 -51.85
N VAL A 43 6.70 13.28 -51.63
CA VAL A 43 6.63 14.67 -52.04
C VAL A 43 6.85 15.55 -50.82
N MET A 44 7.92 16.34 -50.84
CA MET A 44 8.17 17.35 -49.82
C MET A 44 7.35 18.60 -50.15
N LEU A 45 6.42 18.94 -49.27
CA LEU A 45 5.57 20.11 -49.39
C LEU A 45 6.11 21.21 -48.48
N THR A 46 6.41 22.37 -49.05
CA THR A 46 6.64 23.58 -48.25
C THR A 46 5.35 24.39 -48.24
N CYS A 47 4.72 24.47 -47.06
CA CYS A 47 3.50 25.21 -46.85
C CYS A 47 3.78 26.50 -46.07
N GLY A 48 3.24 27.62 -46.54
CA GLY A 48 3.33 28.92 -45.88
C GLY A 48 2.07 29.27 -45.11
N GLY A 49 2.27 29.77 -43.88
CA GLY A 49 1.28 30.53 -43.12
C GLY A 49 1.73 31.97 -42.89
N ASN A 50 0.96 32.75 -42.12
CA ASN A 50 1.22 34.17 -41.86
C ASN A 50 2.56 34.48 -41.18
N THR A 51 3.25 33.50 -40.58
CA THR A 51 4.41 33.76 -39.72
C THR A 51 5.64 32.89 -39.98
N LYS A 52 5.54 31.67 -40.54
CA LYS A 52 6.69 30.82 -40.93
C LYS A 52 6.31 29.82 -42.05
N LEU A 53 7.30 29.43 -42.86
CA LEU A 53 7.21 28.27 -43.75
C LEU A 53 7.39 26.98 -42.92
N ARG A 54 6.59 25.96 -43.21
CA ARG A 54 6.74 24.60 -42.66
C ARG A 54 6.89 23.59 -43.77
N GLN A 55 7.68 22.56 -43.54
CA GLN A 55 7.88 21.46 -44.47
C GLN A 55 7.16 20.21 -43.98
N PHE A 56 6.49 19.52 -44.89
CA PHE A 56 5.75 18.29 -44.64
C PHE A 56 6.18 17.24 -45.66
N VAL A 57 6.27 15.98 -45.25
CA VAL A 57 6.45 14.86 -46.17
C VAL A 57 5.10 14.27 -46.48
N LEU A 58 4.71 14.27 -47.76
CA LEU A 58 3.54 13.59 -48.25
C LEU A 58 3.95 12.18 -48.69
N VAL A 59 3.40 11.18 -48.02
CA VAL A 59 3.62 9.76 -48.33
C VAL A 59 2.39 9.23 -49.06
N ILE A 60 2.53 8.90 -50.34
CA ILE A 60 1.43 8.36 -51.15
C ILE A 60 1.30 6.86 -50.87
N SER A 61 0.24 6.48 -50.14
CA SER A 61 -0.10 5.08 -49.91
C SER A 61 -0.97 4.56 -51.05
N LEU A 62 -0.45 3.59 -51.79
CA LEU A 62 -1.12 2.99 -52.95
C LEU A 62 -2.07 1.86 -52.54
N LEU A 63 -1.61 0.95 -51.66
CA LEU A 63 -2.27 -0.32 -51.33
C LEU A 63 -1.80 -0.94 -50.00
N HIS A 64 -0.59 -0.59 -49.51
CA HIS A 64 -0.02 -1.11 -48.28
C HIS A 64 0.19 0.01 -47.25
N PRO A 65 -0.06 -0.24 -45.96
CA PRO A 65 0.28 0.70 -44.91
C PRO A 65 1.79 0.97 -44.93
N VAL A 66 2.17 2.18 -44.49
CA VAL A 66 3.58 2.56 -44.34
C VAL A 66 4.25 1.57 -43.41
N SER A 67 5.37 0.98 -43.84
CA SER A 67 6.08 -0.02 -43.01
C SER A 67 6.71 0.63 -41.77
N ASP A 68 6.88 -0.13 -40.69
CA ASP A 68 7.53 0.36 -39.45
C ASP A 68 8.93 0.92 -39.74
N ALA A 69 9.68 0.30 -40.65
CA ALA A 69 11.00 0.79 -41.07
C ALA A 69 10.94 2.16 -41.77
N GLN A 70 9.90 2.42 -42.57
CA GLN A 70 9.67 3.75 -43.16
C GLN A 70 9.24 4.77 -42.11
N LEU A 71 8.37 4.36 -41.17
CA LEU A 71 7.89 5.22 -40.10
C LEU A 71 9.05 5.66 -39.18
N GLU A 72 9.92 4.74 -38.76
CA GLU A 72 11.09 5.07 -37.94
C GLU A 72 12.09 5.98 -38.68
N ARG A 73 12.27 5.79 -39.99
CA ARG A 73 13.07 6.71 -40.82
C ARG A 73 12.48 8.12 -40.86
N LEU A 74 11.16 8.23 -41.03
CA LEU A 74 10.47 9.53 -41.04
C LEU A 74 10.55 10.20 -39.67
N LYS A 75 10.36 9.47 -38.56
CA LYS A 75 10.54 10.00 -37.19
C LYS A 75 11.95 10.53 -36.98
N SER A 76 12.96 9.76 -37.39
CA SER A 76 14.37 10.16 -37.29
C SER A 76 14.72 11.43 -38.08
N SER A 77 13.91 11.77 -39.09
CA SER A 77 14.11 13.00 -39.89
C SER A 77 13.59 14.26 -39.20
N GLY A 78 12.77 14.14 -38.15
CA GLY A 78 12.16 15.27 -37.44
C GLY A 78 11.13 16.06 -38.28
N LEU A 79 10.70 15.52 -39.42
CA LEU A 79 9.70 16.13 -40.29
C LEU A 79 8.29 15.61 -39.99
N ASP A 80 7.32 16.50 -40.05
CA ASP A 80 5.90 16.14 -40.02
C ASP A 80 5.54 15.35 -41.30
N ALA A 81 4.83 14.24 -41.15
CA ALA A 81 4.46 13.35 -42.27
C ALA A 81 2.96 13.10 -42.33
N ILE A 82 2.42 13.13 -43.56
CA ILE A 82 1.00 12.91 -43.83
C ILE A 82 0.89 11.77 -44.85
N ALA A 83 0.06 10.79 -44.53
CA ALA A 83 -0.31 9.74 -45.47
C ALA A 83 -1.39 10.26 -46.39
N PHE A 84 -1.26 9.90 -47.65
CA PHE A 84 -2.26 10.13 -48.67
C PHE A 84 -2.83 8.82 -49.18
N ASP A 85 -4.14 8.60 -48.97
CA ASP A 85 -4.83 7.43 -49.49
C ASP A 85 -5.18 7.62 -50.96
N LEU A 86 -4.35 7.02 -51.82
CA LEU A 86 -4.54 7.11 -53.25
C LEU A 86 -5.78 6.36 -53.73
N ARG A 87 -6.24 5.33 -53.02
CA ARG A 87 -7.48 4.61 -53.39
C ARG A 87 -8.69 5.51 -53.19
N SER A 88 -8.75 6.22 -52.07
CA SER A 88 -9.80 7.20 -51.80
C SER A 88 -9.76 8.34 -52.82
N LEU A 89 -8.57 8.85 -53.17
CA LEU A 89 -8.45 9.86 -54.21
C LEU A 89 -8.92 9.36 -55.58
N LEU A 90 -8.44 8.19 -56.02
CA LEU A 90 -8.80 7.65 -57.34
C LEU A 90 -10.30 7.42 -57.44
N SER A 91 -10.91 6.92 -56.36
CA SER A 91 -12.37 6.75 -56.27
C SER A 91 -13.10 8.09 -56.36
N ARG A 92 -12.57 9.15 -55.72
CA ARG A 92 -13.11 10.50 -55.80
C ARG A 92 -12.97 11.10 -57.20
N LYS A 93 -11.77 11.09 -57.78
CA LYS A 93 -11.51 11.61 -59.13
C LYS A 93 -12.28 10.85 -60.21
N LYS A 94 -12.56 9.56 -60.01
CA LYS A 94 -13.45 8.79 -60.89
C LYS A 94 -14.90 9.29 -60.84
N ARG A 95 -15.40 9.69 -59.67
CA ARG A 95 -16.73 10.33 -59.54
C ARG A 95 -16.75 11.73 -60.13
N GLU A 96 -15.69 12.52 -59.94
CA GLU A 96 -15.58 13.90 -60.46
C GLU A 96 -15.46 13.93 -62.00
N LEU A 97 -14.56 13.12 -62.57
CA LEU A 97 -14.23 13.15 -64.00
C LEU A 97 -15.14 12.25 -64.86
N GLY A 98 -15.84 11.31 -64.23
CA GLY A 98 -16.75 10.38 -64.92
C GLY A 98 -16.08 9.64 -66.07
N LYS A 99 -16.56 9.87 -67.29
CA LYS A 99 -16.04 9.24 -68.52
C LYS A 99 -14.64 9.71 -68.92
N HIS A 100 -14.18 10.85 -68.39
CA HIS A 100 -12.84 11.40 -68.64
C HIS A 100 -11.82 10.97 -67.59
N PHE A 101 -12.18 10.02 -66.72
CA PHE A 101 -11.26 9.49 -65.72
C PHE A 101 -10.16 8.67 -66.39
N ASP A 102 -8.92 9.15 -66.25
CA ASP A 102 -7.72 8.41 -66.60
C ASP A 102 -6.80 8.32 -65.39
N ARG A 103 -6.56 7.09 -64.93
CA ARG A 103 -5.68 6.79 -63.79
C ARG A 103 -4.26 7.29 -64.02
N ALA A 104 -3.70 7.15 -65.23
CA ALA A 104 -2.33 7.56 -65.51
C ALA A 104 -2.18 9.07 -65.39
N ASN A 105 -3.15 9.84 -65.89
CA ASN A 105 -3.16 11.30 -65.79
C ASN A 105 -3.30 11.77 -64.33
N VAL A 106 -4.12 11.10 -63.52
CA VAL A 106 -4.27 11.40 -62.09
C VAL A 106 -2.96 11.14 -61.33
N LEU A 107 -2.20 10.10 -61.70
CA LEU A 107 -0.90 9.81 -61.09
C LEU A 107 0.20 10.77 -61.56
N ALA A 108 0.23 11.12 -62.85
CA ALA A 108 1.16 12.10 -63.40
C ALA A 108 0.93 13.49 -62.80
N GLY A 109 -0.33 13.83 -62.46
CA GLY A 109 -0.68 15.08 -61.79
C GLY A 109 0.05 15.30 -60.46
N PHE A 110 0.52 14.26 -59.75
CA PHE A 110 1.31 14.44 -58.52
C PHE A 110 2.69 15.10 -58.75
N GLN A 111 3.08 15.31 -60.01
CA GLN A 111 4.27 16.09 -60.35
C GLN A 111 3.96 17.59 -60.48
N GLU A 112 2.68 17.95 -60.57
CA GLU A 112 2.20 19.32 -60.77
C GLU A 112 1.74 19.93 -59.44
N ILE A 113 2.33 21.07 -59.05
CA ILE A 113 1.97 21.79 -57.82
C ILE A 113 0.47 22.17 -57.81
N SER A 114 -0.07 22.53 -58.97
CA SER A 114 -1.48 22.92 -59.13
C SER A 114 -2.44 21.77 -58.82
N PHE A 115 -2.09 20.56 -59.26
CA PHE A 115 -2.84 19.34 -59.00
C PHE A 115 -2.71 18.91 -57.54
N ILE A 116 -1.51 18.94 -56.97
CA ILE A 116 -1.30 18.70 -55.53
C ILE A 116 -2.15 19.68 -54.71
N ALA A 117 -2.09 20.98 -55.03
CA ALA A 117 -2.90 21.98 -54.33
C ALA A 117 -4.40 21.73 -54.47
N ASP A 118 -4.88 21.24 -55.62
CA ASP A 118 -6.27 20.84 -55.85
C ASP A 118 -6.69 19.65 -54.98
N VAL A 119 -5.86 18.60 -54.98
CA VAL A 119 -6.08 17.40 -54.18
C VAL A 119 -6.11 17.72 -52.68
N LEU A 120 -5.23 18.62 -52.24
CA LEU A 120 -5.11 19.11 -50.86
C LEU A 120 -6.18 20.12 -50.44
N ARG A 121 -7.01 20.62 -51.36
CA ARG A 121 -8.15 21.52 -51.04
C ARG A 121 -9.38 20.77 -50.54
N ASP A 122 -9.33 19.45 -50.46
CA ASP A 122 -10.43 18.64 -49.96
C ASP A 122 -10.76 18.97 -48.50
N GLU A 123 -11.86 19.69 -48.30
CA GLU A 123 -12.39 20.04 -46.98
C GLU A 123 -12.93 18.83 -46.22
N SER A 124 -13.22 17.72 -46.91
CA SER A 124 -13.69 16.49 -46.26
C SER A 124 -12.61 15.77 -45.48
N GLY A 125 -11.32 16.08 -45.73
CA GLY A 125 -10.18 15.41 -45.09
C GLY A 125 -10.10 13.90 -45.37
N SER A 126 -10.95 13.37 -46.26
CA SER A 126 -11.18 11.93 -46.43
C SER A 126 -10.02 11.15 -47.05
N CYS A 127 -9.03 11.86 -47.60
CA CYS A 127 -7.89 11.26 -48.30
C CYS A 127 -6.56 11.45 -47.56
N PHE A 128 -6.56 12.07 -46.36
CA PHE A 128 -5.34 12.42 -45.62
C PHE A 128 -5.43 12.01 -44.16
N GLU A 129 -4.33 11.50 -43.61
CA GLU A 129 -4.19 11.27 -42.17
C GLU A 129 -2.79 11.64 -41.68
N TRP A 130 -2.70 12.06 -40.41
CA TRP A 130 -1.40 12.30 -39.77
C TRP A 130 -0.68 10.97 -39.56
N LEU A 131 0.50 10.80 -40.17
CA LEU A 131 1.40 9.69 -39.86
C LEU A 131 2.31 10.06 -38.69
N ILE A 132 2.94 11.23 -38.77
CA ILE A 132 3.85 11.75 -37.75
C ILE A 132 3.59 13.24 -37.62
N ASN A 133 3.48 13.69 -36.38
CA ASN A 133 3.41 15.10 -36.07
C ASN A 133 4.26 15.36 -34.84
N ALA A 134 5.37 16.08 -35.01
CA ALA A 134 6.34 16.29 -33.93
C ALA A 134 5.68 16.92 -32.69
N LYS A 135 4.72 17.83 -32.91
CA LYS A 135 3.97 18.46 -31.80
C LYS A 135 3.12 17.45 -31.01
N ARG A 136 2.54 16.45 -31.68
CA ARG A 136 1.79 15.39 -31.00
C ARG A 136 2.74 14.48 -30.23
N ASP A 137 3.86 14.10 -30.83
CA ASP A 137 4.85 13.22 -30.18
C ASP A 137 5.45 13.87 -28.92
N ASP A 138 5.77 15.17 -28.97
CA ASP A 138 6.24 15.94 -27.81
C ASP A 138 5.21 15.91 -26.67
N ILE A 139 3.93 16.14 -26.99
CA ILE A 139 2.84 16.12 -25.99
C ILE A 139 2.62 14.71 -25.46
N ASP A 140 2.66 13.68 -26.31
CA ASP A 140 2.53 12.29 -25.89
C ASP A 140 3.72 11.83 -25.04
N GLN A 141 4.91 12.40 -25.24
CA GLN A 141 6.05 12.20 -24.34
C GLN A 141 5.82 12.88 -22.99
N ILE A 142 5.49 14.17 -22.96
CA ILE A 142 5.20 14.91 -21.72
C ILE A 142 4.11 14.21 -20.91
N ASN A 143 3.02 13.80 -21.56
CA ASN A 143 1.90 13.09 -20.92
C ASN A 143 2.32 11.71 -20.36
N ARG A 144 3.30 11.02 -20.96
CA ARG A 144 3.88 9.79 -20.39
C ARG A 144 4.72 10.09 -19.14
N GLU A 145 5.50 11.17 -19.16
CA GLU A 145 6.30 11.62 -18.03
C GLU A 145 5.40 12.07 -16.88
N ASP A 146 4.37 12.89 -17.16
CA ASP A 146 3.35 13.32 -16.21
C ASP A 146 2.62 12.14 -15.56
N LEU A 147 2.22 11.13 -16.35
CA LEU A 147 1.62 9.91 -15.81
C LEU A 147 2.58 9.19 -14.87
N THR A 148 3.87 9.12 -15.22
CA THR A 148 4.89 8.46 -14.41
C THR A 148 5.06 9.19 -13.07
N ILE A 149 5.14 10.52 -13.10
CA ILE A 149 5.20 11.36 -11.90
C ILE A 149 3.96 11.15 -11.04
N TRP A 150 2.77 11.19 -11.66
CA TRP A 150 1.50 10.99 -10.96
C TRP A 150 1.42 9.63 -10.26
N LEU A 151 1.88 8.55 -10.91
CA LEU A 151 1.92 7.21 -10.30
C LEU A 151 2.85 7.16 -9.09
N ILE A 152 4.03 7.78 -9.17
CA ILE A 152 5.00 7.84 -8.06
C ILE A 152 4.43 8.64 -6.88
N GLU A 153 3.79 9.78 -7.15
CA GLU A 153 3.16 10.60 -6.11
C GLU A 153 2.00 9.88 -5.43
N GLU A 154 1.17 9.17 -6.20
CA GLU A 154 0.05 8.39 -5.70
C GLU A 154 0.51 7.21 -4.84
N GLU A 155 1.58 6.53 -5.21
CA GLU A 155 2.21 5.48 -4.39
C GLU A 155 2.75 6.06 -3.07
N ARG A 156 3.50 7.16 -3.13
CA ARG A 156 4.00 7.85 -1.93
C ARG A 156 2.88 8.29 -0.98
N ARG A 157 1.75 8.75 -1.53
CA ARG A 157 0.57 9.12 -0.74
C ARG A 157 0.01 7.93 0.02
N ARG A 158 -0.13 6.77 -0.65
CA ARG A 158 -0.62 5.53 -0.03
C ARG A 158 0.31 5.04 1.07
N ASP A 159 1.61 5.06 0.84
CA ASP A 159 2.63 4.68 1.82
C ASP A 159 2.59 5.59 3.06
N ALA A 160 2.43 6.90 2.86
CA ALA A 160 2.32 7.85 3.96
C ALA A 160 1.06 7.61 4.81
N GLU A 161 -0.08 7.36 4.16
CA GLU A 161 -1.34 7.03 4.84
C GLU A 161 -1.30 5.69 5.58
N GLU A 162 -0.61 4.69 5.04
CA GLU A 162 -0.37 3.42 5.73
C GLU A 162 0.52 3.60 6.95
N LYS A 163 1.67 4.26 6.81
CA LYS A 163 2.57 4.56 7.93
C LYS A 163 1.88 5.38 9.03
N GLU A 164 1.03 6.32 8.68
CA GLU A 164 0.26 7.08 9.68
C GLU A 164 -0.74 6.18 10.42
N ARG A 165 -1.43 5.28 9.72
CA ARG A 165 -2.35 4.32 10.33
C ARG A 165 -1.62 3.34 11.26
N GLU A 166 -0.46 2.83 10.85
CA GLU A 166 0.38 1.98 11.69
C GLU A 166 0.86 2.70 12.94
N ARG A 167 1.34 3.96 12.80
CA ARG A 167 1.74 4.79 13.95
C ARG A 167 0.61 4.97 14.95
N LYS A 168 -0.61 5.28 14.48
CA LYS A 168 -1.79 5.42 15.35
C LYS A 168 -2.14 4.12 16.06
N ARG A 169 -2.06 2.98 15.37
CA ARG A 169 -2.28 1.64 15.96
C ARG A 169 -1.24 1.33 17.03
N ALA A 170 0.04 1.54 16.72
CA ALA A 170 1.14 1.31 17.67
C ALA A 170 1.02 2.21 18.90
N GLN A 171 0.65 3.49 18.73
CA GLN A 171 0.39 4.40 19.86
C GLN A 171 -0.75 3.89 20.75
N PHE A 172 -1.88 3.47 20.16
CA PHE A 172 -2.99 2.95 20.93
C PHE A 172 -2.63 1.65 21.68
N GLU A 173 -1.89 0.76 21.03
CA GLU A 173 -1.43 -0.49 21.65
C GLU A 173 -0.44 -0.23 22.79
N ALA A 174 0.49 0.71 22.62
CA ALA A 174 1.43 1.13 23.66
C ALA A 174 0.70 1.67 24.89
N VAL A 175 -0.29 2.56 24.70
CA VAL A 175 -1.12 3.08 25.81
C VAL A 175 -1.84 1.95 26.55
N ARG A 176 -2.42 0.98 25.81
CA ARG A 176 -3.08 -0.18 26.42
C ARG A 176 -2.11 -1.14 27.11
N ALA A 177 -0.88 -1.26 26.63
CA ALA A 177 0.16 -2.07 27.28
C ALA A 177 0.61 -1.40 28.58
N GLU A 178 0.83 -0.08 28.57
CA GLU A 178 1.19 0.71 29.74
C GLU A 178 0.11 0.64 30.83
N GLU A 179 -1.16 0.80 30.46
CA GLU A 179 -2.26 0.69 31.43
C GLU A 179 -2.34 -0.70 32.06
N ARG A 180 -2.14 -1.76 31.27
CA ARG A 180 -2.09 -3.14 31.77
C ARG A 180 -0.91 -3.37 32.71
N ALA A 181 0.27 -2.88 32.34
CA ALA A 181 1.46 -2.96 33.20
C ALA A 181 1.25 -2.24 34.53
N ARG A 182 0.61 -1.05 34.51
CA ARG A 182 0.28 -0.30 35.72
C ARG A 182 -0.69 -1.06 36.63
N ARG A 183 -1.72 -1.70 36.08
CA ARG A 183 -2.67 -2.51 36.85
C ARG A 183 -1.99 -3.70 37.52
N LEU A 184 -1.16 -4.44 36.77
CA LEU A 184 -0.41 -5.57 37.31
C LEU A 184 0.56 -5.14 38.42
N GLN A 185 1.23 -4.00 38.27
CA GLN A 185 2.10 -3.47 39.32
C GLN A 185 1.33 -3.11 40.59
N GLU A 186 0.13 -2.53 40.46
CA GLU A 186 -0.68 -2.18 41.62
C GLU A 186 -1.24 -3.42 42.32
N GLU A 187 -1.75 -4.39 41.57
CA GLU A 187 -2.20 -5.68 42.11
C GLU A 187 -1.07 -6.40 42.86
N GLU A 188 0.15 -6.40 42.32
CA GLU A 188 1.29 -7.02 42.98
C GLU A 188 1.68 -6.30 44.29
N LYS A 189 1.64 -4.96 44.31
CA LYS A 189 1.88 -4.19 45.54
C LYS A 189 0.85 -4.53 46.61
N VAL A 190 -0.42 -4.63 46.24
CA VAL A 190 -1.51 -5.00 47.16
C VAL A 190 -1.25 -6.40 47.73
N ARG A 191 -0.90 -7.37 46.87
CA ARG A 191 -0.59 -8.75 47.31
C ARG A 191 0.60 -8.81 48.26
N VAL A 192 1.68 -8.09 47.96
CA VAL A 192 2.89 -8.05 48.80
C VAL A 192 2.60 -7.41 50.15
N GLU A 193 1.83 -6.33 50.19
CA GLU A 193 1.46 -5.67 51.44
C GLU A 193 0.50 -6.53 52.28
N GLU A 194 -0.47 -7.20 51.66
CA GLU A 194 -1.33 -8.16 52.36
C GLU A 194 -0.54 -9.32 52.96
N GLU A 195 0.37 -9.92 52.19
CA GLU A 195 1.24 -10.99 52.67
C GLU A 195 2.11 -10.52 53.85
N ARG A 196 2.67 -9.30 53.76
CA ARG A 196 3.42 -8.69 54.86
C ARG A 196 2.56 -8.54 56.10
N ARG A 197 1.34 -8.02 55.99
CA ARG A 197 0.42 -7.85 57.12
C ARG A 197 0.06 -9.19 57.77
N LEU A 198 -0.19 -10.22 56.96
CA LEU A 198 -0.46 -11.57 57.46
C LEU A 198 0.75 -12.16 58.20
N ARG A 199 1.97 -11.96 57.70
CA ARG A 199 3.21 -12.38 58.36
C ARG A 199 3.41 -11.66 59.70
N GLU A 200 3.25 -10.33 59.73
CA GLU A 200 3.36 -9.55 60.96
C GLU A 200 2.31 -9.96 62.00
N GLN A 201 1.08 -10.26 61.57
CA GLN A 201 0.03 -10.75 62.45
C GLN A 201 0.34 -12.14 62.99
N ALA A 202 0.83 -13.06 62.14
CA ALA A 202 1.25 -14.39 62.57
C ALA A 202 2.41 -14.35 63.57
N GLU A 203 3.35 -13.42 63.41
CA GLU A 203 4.46 -13.23 64.36
C GLU A 203 3.96 -12.72 65.72
N ARG A 204 3.08 -11.71 65.74
CA ARG A 204 2.45 -11.21 66.97
C ARG A 204 1.66 -12.30 67.68
N ASP A 205 0.90 -13.08 66.94
CA ASP A 205 0.17 -14.21 67.49
C ASP A 205 1.12 -15.27 68.06
N ALA A 206 2.21 -15.62 67.37
CA ALA A 206 3.19 -16.58 67.88
C ALA A 206 3.82 -16.12 69.20
N ILE A 207 4.11 -14.82 69.36
CA ILE A 207 4.59 -14.24 70.62
C ILE A 207 3.52 -14.40 71.71
N ARG A 208 2.28 -13.97 71.46
CA ARG A 208 1.17 -14.05 72.41
C ARG A 208 0.84 -15.49 72.81
N MET A 209 0.85 -16.42 71.84
CA MET A 209 0.50 -17.82 72.07
C MET A 209 1.52 -18.53 72.96
N ARG A 210 2.81 -18.19 72.89
CA ARG A 210 3.83 -18.76 73.79
C ARG A 210 3.53 -18.51 75.27
N GLU A 211 2.87 -17.40 75.60
CA GLU A 211 2.43 -17.10 76.96
C GLU A 211 1.13 -17.82 77.28
N LEU A 212 0.13 -17.72 76.39
CA LEU A 212 -1.20 -18.30 76.57
C LEU A 212 -1.25 -19.83 76.58
N VAL A 213 -0.28 -20.55 76.03
CA VAL A 213 -0.29 -22.02 76.16
C VAL A 213 0.02 -22.51 77.58
N ASN A 214 0.54 -21.64 78.45
CA ASN A 214 0.82 -22.02 79.84
C ASN A 214 -0.43 -21.98 80.73
N GLN A 215 -1.45 -21.18 80.39
CA GLN A 215 -2.77 -21.28 81.05
C GLN A 215 -3.42 -22.63 80.70
N GLN A 216 -4.10 -23.26 81.64
CA GLN A 216 -4.79 -24.55 81.43
C GLN A 216 -6.33 -24.42 81.53
N GLN A 217 -6.84 -23.19 81.63
CA GLN A 217 -8.26 -22.88 81.81
C GLN A 217 -9.03 -22.83 80.48
N ALA A 218 -8.38 -22.46 79.38
CA ALA A 218 -9.01 -22.31 78.07
C ALA A 218 -8.03 -22.63 76.94
N GLN A 219 -8.55 -23.12 75.81
CA GLN A 219 -7.75 -23.43 74.62
C GLN A 219 -7.03 -22.17 74.10
N ALA A 220 -5.70 -22.25 73.93
CA ALA A 220 -4.93 -21.19 73.30
C ALA A 220 -5.16 -21.21 71.78
N ARG A 221 -5.88 -20.21 71.25
CA ARG A 221 -6.17 -20.06 69.82
C ARG A 221 -5.66 -18.70 69.31
N ASP A 222 -5.07 -18.72 68.11
CA ASP A 222 -4.60 -17.51 67.44
C ASP A 222 -5.74 -16.72 66.75
N SER A 223 -5.40 -15.58 66.15
CA SER A 223 -6.39 -14.73 65.47
C SER A 223 -7.00 -15.37 64.22
N PHE A 224 -6.38 -16.44 63.71
CA PHE A 224 -6.90 -17.28 62.63
C PHE A 224 -7.71 -18.48 63.14
N GLY A 225 -7.94 -18.58 64.45
CA GLY A 225 -8.68 -19.66 65.09
C GLY A 225 -7.91 -20.96 65.25
N ARG A 226 -6.61 -21.00 64.90
CA ARG A 226 -5.79 -22.20 65.00
C ARG A 226 -5.35 -22.41 66.44
N ARG A 227 -5.41 -23.64 66.92
CA ARG A 227 -5.05 -24.00 68.30
C ARG A 227 -3.54 -24.22 68.41
N TRP A 228 -2.96 -23.67 69.47
CA TRP A 228 -1.55 -23.79 69.82
C TRP A 228 -1.41 -24.66 71.07
N ILE A 229 -0.46 -25.58 71.04
CA ILE A 229 -0.24 -26.57 72.10
C ILE A 229 1.26 -26.63 72.41
N LYS A 230 1.59 -26.84 73.69
CA LYS A 230 2.96 -27.01 74.16
C LYS A 230 3.26 -28.49 74.39
N CYS A 231 4.37 -28.97 73.83
CA CYS A 231 4.80 -30.35 74.02
C CYS A 231 5.31 -30.56 75.45
N GLU A 232 4.83 -31.59 76.13
CA GLU A 232 5.27 -31.90 77.50
C GLU A 232 6.70 -32.46 77.55
N ILE A 233 7.19 -33.04 76.45
CA ILE A 233 8.50 -33.69 76.38
C ILE A 233 9.60 -32.69 76.00
N CYS A 234 9.44 -31.96 74.89
CA CYS A 234 10.45 -31.01 74.42
C CYS A 234 10.17 -29.55 74.80
N GLY A 235 8.97 -29.22 75.29
CA GLY A 235 8.59 -27.86 75.66
C GLY A 235 8.28 -26.94 74.47
N GLU A 236 8.44 -27.41 73.23
CA GLU A 236 8.14 -26.61 72.02
C GLU A 236 6.65 -26.34 71.89
N VAL A 237 6.32 -25.10 71.49
CA VAL A 237 4.94 -24.68 71.24
C VAL A 237 4.70 -24.70 69.73
N LYS A 238 3.75 -25.52 69.30
CA LYS A 238 3.46 -25.78 67.88
C LYS A 238 1.95 -25.75 67.64
N LEU A 239 1.55 -25.75 66.37
CA LEU A 239 0.14 -25.82 65.98
C LEU A 239 -0.42 -27.22 66.22
N GLU A 240 -1.73 -27.33 66.45
CA GLU A 240 -2.45 -28.57 66.70
C GLU A 240 -2.18 -29.69 65.68
N ASN A 241 -2.02 -29.34 64.40
CA ASN A 241 -1.70 -30.29 63.33
C ASN A 241 -0.31 -30.92 63.45
N GLU A 242 0.57 -30.41 64.33
CA GLU A 242 1.89 -30.98 64.63
C GLU A 242 1.89 -31.89 65.88
N PHE A 243 0.71 -32.15 66.45
CA PHE A 243 0.52 -33.02 67.62
C PHE A 243 -0.25 -34.30 67.29
N GLN A 244 0.15 -35.40 67.94
CA GLN A 244 -0.54 -36.70 67.85
C GLN A 244 -1.59 -36.86 68.94
N SER A 245 -1.32 -36.34 70.13
CA SER A 245 -2.19 -36.46 71.29
C SER A 245 -2.20 -35.17 72.11
N TYR A 246 -3.34 -34.94 72.76
CA TYR A 246 -3.62 -33.76 73.57
C TYR A 246 -3.76 -34.15 75.02
N GLY A 247 -3.36 -33.26 75.93
CA GLY A 247 -3.57 -33.40 77.35
C GLY A 247 -5.06 -33.46 77.69
N GLY A 248 -5.37 -34.23 78.73
CA GLY A 248 -6.73 -34.39 79.25
C GLY A 248 -7.16 -33.23 80.15
N ILE A 249 -8.07 -33.52 81.08
CA ILE A 249 -8.60 -32.57 82.07
C ILE A 249 -7.43 -31.89 82.82
N ASP A 250 -7.51 -30.56 82.97
CA ASP A 250 -6.47 -29.67 83.54
C ASP A 250 -5.14 -29.57 82.78
N ARG A 251 -5.06 -30.11 81.55
CA ARG A 251 -3.89 -30.03 80.66
C ARG A 251 -4.28 -29.66 79.23
N ILE A 252 -5.28 -28.80 79.09
CA ILE A 252 -5.94 -28.50 77.81
C ILE A 252 -5.01 -27.90 76.73
N ASN A 253 -3.89 -27.28 77.10
CA ASN A 253 -2.92 -26.70 76.16
C ASN A 253 -1.60 -27.48 76.08
N LEU A 254 -1.56 -28.69 76.64
CA LEU A 254 -0.39 -29.57 76.61
C LEU A 254 -0.64 -30.75 75.67
N GLY A 255 0.43 -31.39 75.18
CA GLY A 255 0.32 -32.53 74.27
C GLY A 255 1.65 -33.19 73.93
N CYS A 256 1.59 -34.16 73.01
CA CYS A 256 2.75 -34.85 72.46
C CYS A 256 2.94 -34.55 70.98
N CYS A 257 4.05 -33.90 70.61
CA CYS A 257 4.33 -33.64 69.21
C CYS A 257 4.78 -34.91 68.47
N TYR A 258 4.53 -34.98 67.16
CA TYR A 258 4.90 -36.14 66.34
C TYR A 258 6.40 -36.47 66.40
N GLU A 259 7.24 -35.45 66.54
CA GLU A 259 8.70 -35.62 66.61
C GLU A 259 9.16 -36.31 67.89
N CYS A 260 8.65 -35.88 69.04
CA CYS A 260 8.96 -36.52 70.33
C CYS A 260 8.41 -37.94 70.40
N LEU A 261 7.22 -38.17 69.84
CA LEU A 261 6.65 -39.51 69.77
C LEU A 261 7.51 -40.46 68.92
N ARG A 262 8.03 -39.98 67.78
CA ARG A 262 8.91 -40.76 66.90
C ARG A 262 10.27 -41.05 67.55
N LYS A 263 10.77 -40.15 68.39
CA LYS A 263 12.09 -40.27 69.06
C LYS A 263 12.04 -41.00 70.41
N SER A 264 10.88 -41.04 71.08
CA SER A 264 10.73 -41.53 72.46
C SER A 264 9.48 -42.41 72.60
N ARG A 265 9.64 -43.65 73.11
CA ARG A 265 8.55 -44.64 73.28
C ARG A 265 7.62 -44.43 74.49
N VAL A 266 7.61 -43.28 75.15
CA VAL A 266 6.66 -43.03 76.24
C VAL A 266 6.15 -41.61 76.19
N CYS A 267 4.92 -41.45 75.71
CA CYS A 267 4.13 -40.26 75.96
C CYS A 267 3.05 -40.62 76.98
N GLY A 268 3.11 -40.02 78.17
CA GLY A 268 2.23 -40.35 79.31
C GLY A 268 0.81 -39.80 79.20
N ILE A 269 0.30 -39.60 77.99
CA ILE A 269 -1.03 -39.04 77.77
C ILE A 269 -2.02 -40.20 77.65
N GLN A 270 -2.63 -40.56 78.78
CA GLN A 270 -3.80 -41.42 78.77
C GLN A 270 -4.93 -40.67 78.06
N SER A 271 -5.25 -41.11 76.85
CA SER A 271 -6.41 -40.69 76.08
C SER A 271 -7.67 -40.92 76.91
N SER A 272 -8.19 -39.86 77.52
CA SER A 272 -9.52 -39.82 78.09
C SER A 272 -10.49 -39.73 76.91
N ASN A 273 -10.98 -40.88 76.46
CA ASN A 273 -12.16 -40.96 75.60
C ASN A 273 -13.35 -40.32 76.32
N GLN A 274 -13.86 -39.21 75.78
CA GLN A 274 -15.29 -38.88 75.75
C GLN A 274 -15.59 -38.14 74.44
#